data_AF-A0A933ZCY7-F1
#
_entry.id   AF-A0A933ZCY7-F1
#
_cell.length_a   1.000
_cell.length_b   1.000
_cell.length_c   1.000
_cell.angle_alpha   90.00
_cell.angle_beta   90.00
_cell.angle_gamma   90.00
#
_symmetry.space_group_name_H-M   'P 1'
#
loop_
_entity.id
_entity.type
_entity.pdbx_description
1 polymer ?
#
loop_
_entity_poly.entity_id
_entity_poly.type
_entity_poly.pdbx_seq_one_letter_code
_entity_poly.pdbx_strand_id
1 'polypeptide(L)'
;MADFAYAVHTDVCTYLLDDSGVCLWVLSPNPATARIVEACVGAQFVACSDTRVPGGLVGELVQGAGALFVTVSKETGRPILLRTGPIRRVQVRHAGDNLPPGPRLEVIADEDLIDPPTVTKPTLPKPRKKGDSVLPPPPVPRPSRRKLDPDEVSITLVTYPSGPLIPKPSDDAAPKSQRPSRIPGEDAAPMPLRTKRKKT
;
A
#
# COMPACT_ATOMS: atom_id res chain seq x y z
N MET A 1 -3.08 18.49 -5.58
CA MET A 1 -2.64 17.14 -5.97
C MET A 1 -2.81 16.25 -4.76
N ALA A 2 -3.36 15.04 -4.92
CA ALA A 2 -3.48 14.11 -3.79
C ALA A 2 -2.08 13.71 -3.33
N ASP A 3 -1.75 14.01 -2.08
CA ASP A 3 -0.48 13.62 -1.48
C ASP A 3 -0.62 12.23 -0.87
N PHE A 4 0.47 11.47 -0.85
CA PHE A 4 0.49 10.12 -0.29
C PHE A 4 1.42 10.09 0.94
N ALA A 5 0.99 9.43 2.01
CA ALA A 5 1.77 9.31 3.24
C ALA A 5 2.62 8.04 3.26
N TYR A 6 2.23 6.99 2.53
CA TYR A 6 2.95 5.71 2.52
C TYR A 6 3.12 5.17 1.10
N ALA A 7 4.31 4.62 0.83
CA ALA A 7 4.56 3.79 -0.35
C ALA A 7 4.93 2.37 0.08
N VAL A 8 4.08 1.40 -0.23
CA VAL A 8 4.22 0.00 0.15
C VAL A 8 4.67 -0.81 -1.05
N HIS A 9 5.92 -1.25 -1.04
CA HIS A 9 6.51 -2.04 -2.10
C HIS A 9 6.31 -3.54 -1.85
N THR A 10 5.81 -4.24 -2.85
CA THR A 10 5.74 -5.71 -2.91
C THR A 10 6.61 -6.22 -4.05
N ASP A 11 6.67 -7.54 -4.24
CA ASP A 11 7.38 -8.15 -5.37
C ASP A 11 6.81 -7.74 -6.74
N VAL A 12 5.52 -7.41 -6.80
CA VAL A 12 4.81 -7.24 -8.07
C VAL A 12 4.40 -5.80 -8.33
N CYS A 13 4.16 -5.00 -7.29
CA CYS A 13 3.71 -3.62 -7.44
C CYS A 13 4.01 -2.76 -6.20
N THR A 14 3.83 -1.45 -6.35
CA THR A 14 3.91 -0.47 -5.27
C THR A 14 2.55 0.19 -5.06
N TYR A 15 2.04 0.14 -3.83
CA TYR A 15 0.79 0.79 -3.43
C TYR A 15 1.11 2.13 -2.78
N LEU A 16 0.45 3.19 -3.24
CA LEU A 16 0.58 4.55 -2.69
C LEU A 16 -0.66 4.83 -1.85
N LEU A 17 -0.48 4.99 -0.54
CA LEU A 17 -1.54 5.17 0.43
C LEU A 17 -1.53 6.60 1.00
N ASP A 18 -2.70 7.14 1.29
CA ASP A 18 -2.83 8.38 2.07
C ASP A 18 -2.58 8.14 3.57
N ASP A 19 -2.74 9.19 4.38
CA ASP A 19 -2.57 9.16 5.83
C ASP A 19 -3.63 8.30 6.54
N SER A 20 -4.80 8.13 5.93
CA SER A 20 -5.86 7.25 6.41
C SER A 20 -5.65 5.78 6.03
N GLY A 21 -4.72 5.48 5.12
CA GLY A 21 -4.45 4.15 4.61
C GLY A 21 -5.28 3.76 3.38
N VAL A 22 -5.95 4.71 2.72
CA VAL A 22 -6.63 4.47 1.45
C VAL A 22 -5.60 4.43 0.32
N CYS A 23 -5.67 3.40 -0.51
CA CYS A 23 -4.80 3.29 -1.67
C CYS A 23 -5.25 4.25 -2.77
N LEU A 24 -4.46 5.28 -3.02
CA LEU A 24 -4.71 6.28 -4.05
C LEU A 24 -4.31 5.75 -5.43
N TRP A 25 -3.11 5.15 -5.54
CA TRP A 25 -2.54 4.67 -6.79
C TRP A 25 -1.81 3.33 -6.61
N VAL A 26 -1.72 2.58 -7.71
CA VAL A 26 -0.91 1.36 -7.79
C VAL A 26 0.03 1.44 -8.98
N LEU A 27 1.32 1.21 -8.73
CA LEU A 27 2.36 1.19 -9.75
C LEU A 27 2.83 -0.24 -9.97
N SER A 28 2.60 -0.78 -11.16
CA SER A 28 3.05 -2.12 -11.56
C SER A 28 3.97 -2.02 -12.78
N PRO A 29 5.15 -2.67 -12.79
CA PRO A 29 5.98 -2.79 -13.98
C PRO A 29 5.37 -3.75 -15.02
N ASN A 30 4.44 -4.62 -14.60
CA ASN A 30 3.79 -5.59 -15.48
C ASN A 30 2.33 -5.18 -15.77
N PRO A 31 1.95 -4.96 -17.05
CA PRO A 31 0.60 -4.56 -17.41
C PRO A 31 -0.45 -5.65 -17.13
N ALA A 32 -0.07 -6.93 -17.13
CA ALA A 32 -1.00 -8.01 -16.80
C ALA A 32 -1.42 -7.95 -15.32
N THR A 33 -0.49 -7.63 -14.43
CA THR A 33 -0.78 -7.47 -13.00
C THR A 33 -1.56 -6.19 -12.73
N ALA A 34 -1.35 -5.13 -13.53
CA ALA A 34 -2.01 -3.83 -13.35
C ALA A 34 -3.55 -3.95 -13.23
N ARG A 35 -4.18 -4.78 -14.07
CA ARG A 35 -5.63 -5.01 -14.05
C ARG A 35 -6.13 -5.67 -12.76
N ILE A 36 -5.34 -6.60 -12.21
CA ILE A 36 -5.71 -7.31 -10.98
C ILE A 36 -5.60 -6.36 -9.77
N VAL A 37 -4.58 -5.50 -9.77
CA VAL A 37 -4.32 -4.57 -8.66
C VAL A 37 -5.09 -3.25 -8.77
N GLU A 38 -5.69 -2.95 -9.91
CA GLU A 38 -6.60 -1.79 -10.08
C GLU A 38 -7.77 -1.81 -9.09
N ALA A 39 -8.22 -3.01 -8.69
CA ALA A 39 -9.24 -3.17 -7.64
C ALA A 39 -8.80 -2.62 -6.27
N CYS A 40 -7.50 -2.41 -6.05
CA CYS A 40 -6.98 -1.82 -4.82
C CYS A 40 -7.14 -0.29 -4.80
N VAL A 41 -7.35 0.38 -5.93
CA VAL A 41 -7.54 1.84 -5.95
C VAL A 41 -8.85 2.20 -5.24
N GLY A 42 -8.74 3.06 -4.22
CA GLY A 42 -9.82 3.42 -3.30
C GLY A 42 -10.06 2.40 -2.18
N ALA A 43 -9.31 1.29 -2.13
CA ALA A 43 -9.41 0.32 -1.06
C ALA A 43 -8.70 0.81 0.21
N GLN A 44 -9.30 0.54 1.35
CA GLN A 44 -8.81 0.91 2.68
C GLN A 44 -7.91 -0.18 3.24
N PHE A 45 -6.69 0.15 3.64
CA PHE A 45 -5.84 -0.75 4.42
C PHE A 45 -6.50 -1.03 5.79
N VAL A 46 -6.53 -2.31 6.19
CA VAL A 46 -7.13 -2.72 7.47
C VAL A 46 -6.17 -3.48 8.38
N ALA A 47 -5.27 -4.30 7.82
CA ALA A 47 -4.31 -5.10 8.58
C ALA A 47 -3.23 -5.72 7.68
N CYS A 48 -2.17 -6.23 8.28
CA CYS A 48 -1.20 -7.15 7.70
C CYS A 48 -1.44 -8.57 8.19
N SER A 49 -1.27 -9.54 7.29
CA SER A 49 -1.30 -10.98 7.58
C SER A 49 0.11 -11.50 7.87
N ASP A 50 0.44 -11.71 9.14
CA ASP A 50 1.75 -12.18 9.61
C ASP A 50 1.60 -13.46 10.45
N THR A 51 2.03 -14.60 9.92
CA THR A 51 1.92 -15.90 10.57
C THR A 51 2.80 -16.08 11.80
N ARG A 52 3.73 -15.14 12.05
CA ARG A 52 4.61 -15.15 13.23
C ARG A 52 3.91 -14.59 14.47
N VAL A 53 2.84 -13.82 14.30
CA VAL A 53 2.10 -13.19 15.39
C VAL A 53 0.90 -14.07 15.76
N PRO A 54 0.63 -14.33 17.05
CA PRO A 54 -0.58 -15.03 17.48
C PRO A 54 -1.85 -14.37 16.92
N GLY A 55 -2.71 -15.16 16.27
CA GLY A 55 -3.90 -14.65 15.58
C GLY A 55 -3.67 -14.17 14.14
N GLY A 56 -2.43 -14.01 13.71
CA GLY A 56 -2.08 -13.83 12.30
C GLY A 56 -2.36 -12.45 11.70
N LEU A 57 -2.87 -11.50 12.48
CA LEU A 57 -3.27 -10.16 12.03
C LEU A 57 -2.58 -9.07 12.85
N VAL A 58 -2.03 -8.09 12.14
CA VAL A 58 -1.33 -6.93 12.72
C VAL A 58 -1.93 -5.65 12.15
N GLY A 59 -2.28 -4.67 12.98
CA GLY A 59 -2.90 -3.41 12.53
C GLY A 59 -1.94 -2.44 11.82
N GLU A 60 -0.64 -2.73 11.83
CA GLU A 60 0.42 -1.89 11.27
C GLU A 60 1.01 -2.52 10.00
N LEU A 61 1.64 -1.68 9.17
CA LEU A 61 2.36 -2.13 7.97
C LEU A 61 3.65 -2.85 8.35
N VAL A 62 3.68 -4.18 8.23
CA VAL A 62 4.83 -5.02 8.61
C VAL A 62 5.54 -5.60 7.40
N GLN A 63 6.86 -5.41 7.32
CA GLN A 63 7.67 -6.05 6.28
C GLN A 63 7.68 -7.58 6.40
N GLY A 64 7.54 -8.27 5.28
CA GLY A 64 7.41 -9.72 5.15
C GLY A 64 5.96 -10.22 5.26
N ALA A 65 5.03 -9.42 5.78
CA ALA A 65 3.61 -9.75 5.87
C ALA A 65 2.85 -9.36 4.60
N GLY A 66 1.72 -10.00 4.31
CA GLY A 66 0.84 -9.59 3.20
C GLY A 66 -0.16 -8.53 3.66
N ALA A 67 -0.30 -7.41 2.95
CA ALA A 67 -1.29 -6.39 3.30
C ALA A 67 -2.71 -6.84 2.96
N LEU A 68 -3.67 -6.43 3.79
CA LEU A 68 -5.09 -6.64 3.60
C LEU A 68 -5.76 -5.28 3.36
N PHE A 69 -6.50 -5.21 2.25
CA PHE A 69 -7.29 -4.05 1.86
C PHE A 69 -8.77 -4.43 1.79
N VAL A 70 -9.64 -3.51 2.15
CA VAL A 70 -11.09 -3.67 1.99
C VAL A 70 -11.59 -2.66 0.97
N THR A 71 -12.36 -3.13 0.01
CA THR A 71 -13.07 -2.29 -0.96
C THR A 71 -14.54 -2.70 -1.02
N VAL A 72 -15.39 -1.83 -1.55
CA VAL A 72 -16.80 -2.15 -1.77
C VAL A 72 -17.01 -2.53 -3.23
N SER A 73 -17.56 -3.70 -3.48
CA SER A 73 -17.95 -4.14 -4.82
C SER A 73 -18.96 -3.17 -5.42
N LYS A 74 -18.67 -2.61 -6.60
CA LYS A 74 -19.62 -1.72 -7.30
C LYS A 74 -20.89 -2.43 -7.73
N GLU A 75 -20.81 -3.74 -8.02
CA GLU A 75 -21.95 -4.53 -8.50
C GLU A 75 -22.84 -5.01 -7.35
N THR A 76 -22.24 -5.50 -6.26
CA THR A 76 -22.99 -6.13 -5.16
C THR A 76 -23.18 -5.24 -3.94
N GLY A 77 -22.43 -4.14 -3.84
CA GLY A 77 -22.37 -3.29 -2.64
C GLY A 77 -21.75 -3.97 -1.42
N ARG A 78 -21.18 -5.18 -1.57
CA ARG A 78 -20.60 -5.94 -0.47
C ARG A 78 -19.12 -5.60 -0.28
N PRO A 79 -18.61 -5.61 0.97
CA PRO A 79 -17.20 -5.48 1.21
C PRO A 79 -16.46 -6.71 0.67
N ILE A 80 -15.36 -6.47 -0.03
CA ILE A 80 -14.43 -7.48 -0.54
C ILE A 80 -13.09 -7.26 0.14
N LEU A 81 -12.52 -8.35 0.66
CA LEU A 81 -11.17 -8.35 1.21
C LEU A 81 -10.17 -8.73 0.11
N LEU A 82 -9.23 -7.84 -0.15
CA LEU A 82 -8.12 -8.02 -1.08
C LEU A 82 -6.85 -8.30 -0.29
N ARG A 83 -6.12 -9.33 -0.69
CA ARG A 83 -4.83 -9.69 -0.08
C ARG A 83 -3.71 -9.47 -1.08
N THR A 84 -2.64 -8.83 -0.63
CA THR A 84 -1.44 -8.61 -1.45
C THR A 84 -0.35 -9.64 -1.15
N GLY A 85 0.69 -9.63 -1.99
CA GLY A 85 1.93 -10.35 -1.71
C GLY A 85 2.70 -9.77 -0.51
N PRO A 86 3.78 -10.43 -0.07
CA PRO A 86 4.56 -9.97 1.06
C PRO A 86 5.16 -8.57 0.81
N ILE A 87 5.05 -7.71 1.82
CA ILE A 87 5.63 -6.37 1.80
C ILE A 87 7.15 -6.49 1.86
N ARG A 88 7.84 -5.91 0.89
CA ARG A 88 9.31 -5.85 0.85
C ARG A 88 9.86 -4.60 1.52
N ARG A 89 9.18 -3.48 1.36
CA ARG A 89 9.62 -2.19 1.87
C ARG A 89 8.43 -1.27 2.08
N VAL A 90 8.47 -0.49 3.14
CA VAL A 90 7.52 0.60 3.40
C VAL A 90 8.33 1.90 3.43
N GLN A 91 7.92 2.89 2.64
CA GLN A 91 8.45 4.25 2.71
C GLN A 91 7.37 5.15 3.28
N VAL A 92 7.73 5.92 4.31
CA VAL A 92 6.84 6.91 4.91
C VAL A 92 7.23 8.27 4.34
N ARG A 93 6.24 9.04 3.92
CA ARG A 93 6.36 10.46 3.60
C ARG A 93 5.67 11.24 4.69
N HIS A 94 6.42 12.12 5.35
CA HIS A 94 5.79 13.08 6.24
C HIS A 94 5.29 14.26 5.43
N ALA A 95 4.06 14.71 5.68
CA ALA A 95 3.45 15.88 5.03
C ALA A 95 4.23 17.21 5.29
N GLY A 96 5.31 17.16 6.06
CA GLY A 96 6.23 18.27 6.32
C GLY A 96 7.61 18.11 5.68
N ASP A 97 7.93 16.94 5.10
CA ASP A 97 9.15 16.73 4.31
C ASP A 97 8.96 17.34 2.91
N ASN A 98 8.61 18.62 2.89
CA ASN A 98 9.04 19.48 1.80
C ASN A 98 10.56 19.33 1.78
N LEU A 99 11.05 18.61 0.77
CA LEU A 99 12.46 18.58 0.43
C LEU A 99 13.01 19.98 0.70
N PRO A 100 14.06 20.16 1.53
CA PRO A 100 14.75 21.44 1.57
C PRO A 100 14.99 21.81 0.11
N PRO A 101 14.66 23.03 -0.35
CA PRO A 101 14.72 23.39 -1.76
C PRO A 101 16.04 22.85 -2.27
N GLY A 102 15.97 21.74 -3.01
CA GLY A 102 17.18 21.06 -3.47
C GLY A 102 17.95 22.14 -4.19
N PRO A 103 19.29 22.25 -4.00
CA PRO A 103 20.07 23.33 -4.57
C PRO A 103 19.57 23.48 -5.98
N ARG A 104 18.89 24.61 -6.23
CA ARG A 104 18.36 24.93 -7.54
C ARG A 104 19.59 24.72 -8.39
N LEU A 105 19.57 23.70 -9.26
CA LEU A 105 20.57 23.61 -10.30
C LEU A 105 20.27 24.86 -11.13
N GLU A 106 20.76 26.00 -10.65
CA GLU A 106 21.16 27.08 -11.50
C GLU A 106 22.08 26.36 -12.45
N VAL A 107 21.52 26.10 -13.63
CA VAL A 107 22.28 25.81 -14.83
C VAL A 107 23.16 27.04 -14.97
N ILE A 108 24.27 27.06 -14.24
CA ILE A 108 25.40 27.90 -14.56
C ILE A 108 25.83 27.31 -15.88
N ALA A 109 25.32 27.91 -16.95
CA ALA A 109 25.85 27.76 -18.28
C ALA A 109 27.25 28.40 -18.26
N ASP A 110 28.19 27.76 -17.59
CA ASP A 110 29.61 27.93 -17.85
C ASP A 110 29.92 27.04 -19.05
N GLU A 111 29.72 27.63 -20.23
CA GLU A 111 30.25 27.15 -21.50
C GLU A 111 31.77 27.38 -21.55
N ASP A 112 32.52 26.83 -20.60
CA ASP A 112 33.98 26.87 -20.68
C ASP A 112 34.62 25.55 -20.23
N LEU A 113 35.07 24.82 -21.26
CA LEU A 113 36.33 24.10 -21.27
C LEU A 113 36.55 23.04 -20.17
N ILE A 114 35.79 21.95 -20.21
CA ILE A 114 36.25 20.67 -19.66
C ILE A 114 36.23 19.64 -20.78
N ASP A 115 37.43 19.26 -21.24
CA ASP A 115 37.63 18.18 -22.19
C ASP A 115 36.87 16.92 -21.72
N PRO A 116 36.16 16.24 -22.64
CA PRO A 116 35.41 15.05 -22.29
C PRO A 116 36.38 14.01 -21.68
N PRO A 117 36.08 13.44 -20.49
CA PRO A 117 36.88 12.34 -19.98
C PRO A 117 36.84 11.23 -21.02
N THR A 118 38.02 10.82 -21.47
CA THR A 118 38.19 9.74 -22.44
C THR A 118 37.53 8.49 -21.88
N VAL A 119 36.30 8.22 -22.33
CA VAL A 119 35.53 7.03 -21.93
C VAL A 119 36.33 5.83 -22.39
N THR A 120 37.02 5.19 -21.44
CA THR A 120 37.77 3.98 -21.67
C THR A 120 36.75 2.90 -22.00
N LYS A 121 36.77 2.49 -23.27
CA LYS A 121 35.89 1.48 -23.86
C LYS A 121 35.78 0.27 -22.92
N PRO A 122 34.57 -0.10 -22.44
CA PRO A 122 34.40 -1.28 -21.60
C PRO A 122 34.94 -2.49 -22.35
N THR A 123 36.03 -3.07 -21.84
CA THR A 123 36.63 -4.25 -22.43
C THR A 123 35.69 -5.42 -22.17
N LEU A 124 35.04 -5.89 -23.23
CA LEU A 124 34.15 -7.05 -23.18
C LEU A 124 34.92 -8.25 -22.60
N PRO A 125 34.43 -8.92 -21.56
CA PRO A 125 35.07 -10.13 -21.04
C PRO A 125 35.10 -11.20 -22.13
N LYS A 126 36.29 -11.73 -22.41
CA LYS A 126 36.53 -12.83 -23.36
C LYS A 126 35.61 -14.02 -23.02
N PRO A 127 34.94 -14.64 -24.02
CA PRO A 127 34.16 -15.85 -23.79
C PRO A 127 35.07 -16.95 -23.24
N ARG A 128 34.75 -17.45 -22.05
CA ARG A 128 35.42 -18.61 -21.46
C ARG A 128 35.19 -19.82 -22.37
N LYS A 129 36.27 -20.46 -22.82
CA LYS A 129 36.23 -21.74 -23.54
C LYS A 129 35.49 -22.75 -22.67
N LYS A 130 34.39 -23.24 -23.22
CA LYS A 130 33.53 -24.30 -22.67
C LYS A 130 34.31 -25.61 -22.78
N GLY A 131 34.83 -26.08 -21.65
CA GLY A 131 35.60 -27.30 -21.58
C GLY A 131 35.52 -27.85 -20.17
N ASP A 132 34.37 -28.41 -19.83
CA ASP A 132 34.26 -29.53 -18.89
C ASP A 132 32.94 -30.25 -19.17
N SER A 133 33.05 -31.55 -19.42
CA SER A 133 31.96 -32.45 -19.74
C SER A 133 31.14 -32.70 -18.48
N VAL A 134 30.20 -31.80 -18.20
CA VAL A 134 29.14 -32.07 -17.23
C VAL A 134 28.19 -33.07 -17.88
N LEU A 135 28.17 -34.29 -17.33
CA LEU A 135 27.17 -35.31 -17.66
C LEU A 135 25.78 -34.66 -17.61
N PRO A 136 24.91 -34.91 -18.61
CA PRO A 136 23.58 -34.33 -18.61
C PRO A 136 22.87 -34.74 -17.31
N PRO A 137 22.29 -33.78 -16.56
CA PRO A 137 21.50 -34.12 -15.40
C PRO A 137 20.38 -35.09 -15.82
N PRO A 138 20.02 -36.07 -14.97
CA PRO A 138 18.90 -36.95 -15.25
C PRO A 138 17.67 -36.11 -15.58
N PRO A 139 16.82 -36.54 -16.55
CA PRO A 139 15.65 -35.78 -16.94
C PRO A 139 14.76 -35.59 -15.71
N VAL A 140 14.77 -34.38 -15.15
CA VAL A 140 13.84 -34.00 -14.11
C VAL A 140 12.46 -34.16 -14.74
N PRO A 141 11.53 -34.95 -14.14
CA PRO A 141 10.18 -35.11 -14.67
C PRO A 141 9.60 -33.72 -14.81
N ARG A 142 9.50 -33.28 -16.07
CA ARG A 142 9.06 -31.93 -16.42
C ARG A 142 7.62 -31.84 -15.90
N PRO A 143 7.33 -31.03 -14.87
CA PRO A 143 5.96 -30.88 -14.42
C PRO A 143 5.18 -30.46 -15.66
N SER A 144 4.18 -31.28 -16.01
CA SER A 144 3.36 -31.05 -17.18
C SER A 144 2.95 -29.59 -17.14
N ARG A 145 3.42 -28.83 -18.13
CA ARG A 145 3.19 -27.39 -18.25
C ARG A 145 1.70 -27.26 -18.53
N ARG A 146 0.88 -27.39 -17.48
CA ARG A 146 -0.51 -26.99 -17.51
C ARG A 146 -0.44 -25.55 -17.99
N LYS A 147 -1.04 -25.30 -19.15
CA LYS A 147 -1.35 -23.94 -19.56
C LYS A 147 -2.12 -23.37 -18.37
N LEU A 148 -1.47 -22.53 -17.56
CA LEU A 148 -2.22 -21.70 -16.64
C LEU A 148 -3.06 -20.83 -17.56
N ASP A 149 -4.34 -21.13 -17.61
CA ASP A 149 -5.31 -20.25 -18.22
C ASP A 149 -5.13 -18.87 -17.57
N PRO A 150 -5.04 -17.77 -18.33
CA PRO A 150 -4.93 -16.43 -17.76
C PRO A 150 -6.13 -16.05 -16.89
N ASP A 151 -7.22 -16.82 -16.93
CA ASP A 151 -8.38 -16.72 -16.04
C ASP A 151 -8.20 -17.42 -14.68
N GLU A 152 -7.10 -18.13 -14.45
CA GLU A 152 -6.83 -18.85 -13.19
C GLU A 152 -5.90 -18.08 -12.23
N VAL A 153 -5.77 -16.75 -12.38
CA VAL A 153 -5.43 -15.92 -11.22
C VAL A 153 -6.67 -15.88 -10.34
N SER A 154 -6.84 -16.95 -9.55
CA SER A 154 -7.86 -17.01 -8.53
C SER A 154 -7.53 -15.94 -7.48
N ILE A 155 -8.09 -14.74 -7.66
CA ILE A 155 -8.42 -13.89 -6.53
C ILE A 155 -9.29 -14.79 -5.66
N THR A 156 -8.68 -15.37 -4.63
CA THR A 156 -9.45 -16.14 -3.65
C THR A 156 -10.26 -15.08 -2.91
N LEU A 157 -11.43 -14.79 -3.46
CA LEU A 157 -12.50 -14.10 -2.76
C LEU A 157 -12.78 -15.00 -1.57
N VAL A 158 -12.16 -14.67 -0.44
CA VAL A 158 -12.52 -15.29 0.83
C VAL A 158 -13.87 -14.69 1.18
N THR A 159 -14.91 -15.28 0.59
CA THR A 159 -16.29 -15.01 0.94
C THR A 159 -16.46 -15.63 2.32
N TYR A 160 -16.29 -14.83 3.37
CA TYR A 160 -16.66 -15.27 4.70
C TYR A 160 -18.15 -15.63 4.65
N PRO A 161 -18.54 -16.85 5.07
CA PRO A 161 -19.96 -17.14 5.23
C PRO A 161 -20.50 -16.05 6.16
N SER A 162 -21.48 -15.28 5.68
CA SER A 162 -22.23 -14.37 6.52
C SER A 162 -22.59 -15.14 7.79
N GLY A 163 -22.02 -14.71 8.92
CA GLY A 163 -22.34 -15.28 10.21
C GLY A 163 -23.85 -15.28 10.43
N PRO A 164 -24.35 -16.11 11.36
CA PRO A 164 -25.78 -16.21 11.63
C PRO A 164 -26.34 -14.81 11.83
N LEU A 165 -27.39 -14.51 11.07
CA LEU A 165 -28.16 -13.28 11.12
C LEU A 165 -28.31 -12.86 12.59
N ILE A 166 -27.73 -11.70 12.92
CA ILE A 166 -28.04 -11.01 14.18
C ILE A 166 -29.57 -11.06 14.30
N PRO A 167 -30.12 -11.68 15.37
CA PRO A 167 -31.57 -11.77 15.51
C PRO A 167 -32.11 -10.35 15.43
N LYS A 168 -33.05 -10.14 14.51
CA LYS A 168 -33.77 -8.88 14.38
C LYS A 168 -34.25 -8.49 15.80
N PRO A 169 -33.98 -7.25 16.25
CA PRO A 169 -34.57 -6.78 17.49
C PRO A 169 -36.09 -6.96 17.35
N SER A 170 -36.66 -7.80 18.20
CA SER A 170 -38.10 -7.98 18.30
C SER A 170 -38.73 -6.63 18.61
N ASP A 171 -39.62 -6.16 17.72
CA ASP A 171 -40.35 -4.89 17.77
C ASP A 171 -41.32 -4.73 18.98
N ASP A 172 -41.16 -5.49 20.06
CA ASP A 172 -42.14 -5.61 21.15
C ASP A 172 -41.69 -5.00 22.50
N ALA A 173 -40.84 -3.97 22.46
CA ALA A 173 -40.54 -3.20 23.67
C ALA A 173 -40.67 -1.70 23.40
N ALA A 174 -41.91 -1.20 23.52
CA ALA A 174 -42.21 0.21 23.62
C ALA A 174 -41.29 0.89 24.66
N PRO A 175 -40.50 1.92 24.27
CA PRO A 175 -39.69 2.64 25.22
C PRO A 175 -40.61 3.46 26.14
N LYS A 176 -40.66 3.08 27.42
CA LYS A 176 -41.19 3.95 28.47
C LYS A 176 -40.35 5.23 28.45
N SER A 177 -41.01 6.32 28.07
CA SER A 177 -40.54 7.70 28.12
C SER A 177 -39.91 8.00 29.49
N GLN A 178 -38.60 7.88 29.60
CA GLN A 178 -37.80 8.44 30.68
C GLN A 178 -37.39 9.85 30.26
N ARG A 179 -38.09 10.83 30.84
CA ARG A 179 -37.71 12.24 30.85
C ARG A 179 -36.22 12.38 31.24
N PRO A 180 -35.37 13.01 30.42
CA PRO A 180 -34.12 13.53 30.91
C PRO A 180 -34.39 14.77 31.77
N SER A 181 -34.02 14.64 33.04
CA SER A 181 -33.86 15.71 34.00
C SER A 181 -32.94 16.80 33.46
N ARG A 182 -33.42 18.05 33.52
CA ARG A 182 -32.65 19.28 33.32
C ARG A 182 -31.33 19.21 34.11
N ILE A 183 -30.20 19.32 33.42
CA ILE A 183 -28.94 19.77 34.02
C ILE A 183 -28.89 21.29 33.79
N PRO A 184 -28.92 22.12 34.85
CA PRO A 184 -28.70 23.55 34.73
C PRO A 184 -27.21 23.85 34.79
N GLY A 185 -26.73 24.61 33.81
CA GLY A 185 -25.68 25.62 33.95
C GLY A 185 -24.25 25.14 34.17
N GLU A 186 -23.39 25.46 33.21
CA GLU A 186 -22.12 26.09 33.57
C GLU A 186 -21.66 27.03 32.44
N ASP A 187 -21.78 28.32 32.76
CA ASP A 187 -21.07 29.42 32.11
C ASP A 187 -19.56 29.13 32.12
N ALA A 188 -18.95 29.01 30.94
CA ALA A 188 -17.50 29.14 30.79
C ALA A 188 -17.21 30.24 29.77
N ALA A 189 -16.81 31.38 30.33
CA ALA A 189 -16.54 32.64 29.66
C ALA A 189 -15.44 32.57 28.58
N PRO A 190 -15.44 33.48 27.59
CA PRO A 190 -14.40 33.61 26.58
C PRO A 190 -13.12 34.22 27.16
N MET A 191 -11.99 33.53 27.03
CA MET A 191 -10.67 34.06 27.35
C MET A 191 -10.17 35.02 26.24
N PRO A 192 -9.64 36.22 26.57
CA PRO A 192 -9.14 37.16 25.57
C PRO A 192 -7.72 36.83 25.09
N LEU A 193 -7.55 36.89 23.77
CA LEU A 193 -6.29 36.80 23.02
C LEU A 193 -5.31 37.89 23.46
N ARG A 194 -4.13 37.47 23.96
CA ARG A 194 -3.03 38.36 24.33
C ARG A 194 -2.09 38.54 23.14
N THR A 195 -2.29 39.59 22.35
CA THR A 195 -1.38 40.01 21.28
C THR A 195 -0.12 40.63 21.87
N LYS A 196 1.04 39.97 21.71
CA LYS A 196 2.34 40.59 21.96
C LYS A 196 2.80 41.34 20.70
N ARG A 197 2.62 42.66 20.72
CA ARG A 197 3.35 43.62 19.90
C ARG A 197 4.85 43.51 20.21
N LYS A 198 5.69 43.27 19.20
CA LYS A 198 7.14 43.46 19.28
C LYS A 198 7.54 44.66 18.40
N LYS A 199 7.78 45.80 19.07
CA LYS A 199 8.77 46.83 18.72
C LYS A 199 10.15 46.15 18.84
N THR A 200 11.15 46.33 18.01
CA THR A 200 11.65 47.51 17.27
C THR A 200 12.62 46.98 16.22
#